data_AF-A0A7S3RNY2-F1
#
_entry.id   AF-A0A7S3RNY2-F1
#
_cell.length_a   1.000
_cell.length_b   1.000
_cell.length_c   1.000
_cell.angle_alpha   90.00
_cell.angle_beta   90.00
_cell.angle_gamma   90.00
#
_symmetry.space_group_name_H-M   'P 1'
#
loop_
_entity.id
_entity.type
_entity.pdbx_description
1 polymer ?
#
loop_
_entity_poly.entity_id
_entity_poly.type
_entity_poly.pdbx_seq_one_letter_code
_entity_poly.pdbx_strand_id
1 'polypeptide(L)'
;VGYIPISSMLAVLSATAPTALPEPEPPSATAAAVPGLIVDTDIGGGGCRDVDDVGALGVANALADSGVVNLLGVVQNTQATNSTGVISVVQRYYSRTIPTGVYRGSGLRDLAALPYVADIVARWPSPVRNSSQAGSAVKLYRHLLAGQPDRSVAVASIGLLTNLAALFQSSADEHSELFLRRGKLC
;
A
#
# COMPACT_ATOMS: atom_id res chain seq x y z
N VAL A 1 -20.61 -48.51 -71.93
CA VAL A 1 -19.21 -48.30 -71.50
C VAL A 1 -18.99 -46.79 -71.45
N GLY A 2 -18.70 -46.24 -70.27
CA GLY A 2 -18.47 -44.80 -70.07
C GLY A 2 -18.83 -44.37 -68.66
N TYR A 3 -17.84 -44.33 -67.76
CA TYR A 3 -17.94 -43.97 -66.35
C TYR A 3 -17.55 -42.50 -66.19
N ILE A 4 -18.36 -41.69 -65.51
CA ILE A 4 -18.05 -40.29 -65.15
C ILE A 4 -17.64 -40.27 -63.68
N PRO A 5 -16.42 -39.87 -63.30
CA PRO A 5 -16.05 -39.75 -61.90
C PRO A 5 -16.50 -38.40 -61.33
N ILE A 6 -17.05 -38.44 -60.11
CA ILE A 6 -17.45 -37.27 -59.34
C ILE A 6 -16.19 -36.71 -58.68
N SER A 7 -15.82 -35.48 -59.03
CA SER A 7 -14.67 -34.75 -58.50
C SER A 7 -14.99 -34.20 -57.11
N SER A 8 -14.19 -34.58 -56.10
CA SER A 8 -14.32 -34.07 -54.72
C SER A 8 -13.63 -32.70 -54.60
N MET A 9 -14.41 -31.66 -54.28
CA MET A 9 -13.89 -30.35 -53.86
C MET A 9 -13.29 -30.46 -52.46
N LEU A 10 -12.00 -30.16 -52.32
CA LEU A 10 -11.32 -29.95 -51.04
C LEU A 10 -11.15 -28.44 -50.82
N ALA A 11 -11.87 -27.89 -49.84
CA ALA A 11 -11.73 -26.50 -49.43
C ALA A 11 -10.47 -26.34 -48.55
N VAL A 12 -9.55 -25.47 -48.95
CA VAL A 12 -8.37 -25.10 -48.17
C VAL A 12 -8.77 -23.98 -47.22
N LEU A 13 -8.87 -24.29 -45.93
CA LEU A 13 -9.04 -23.29 -44.86
C LEU A 13 -7.64 -22.84 -44.40
N SER A 14 -7.24 -21.62 -44.76
CA SER A 14 -5.99 -21.01 -44.26
C SER A 14 -6.25 -20.37 -42.90
N ALA A 15 -5.67 -20.95 -41.84
CA ALA A 15 -5.69 -20.39 -40.50
C ALA A 15 -4.58 -19.33 -40.37
N THR A 16 -4.96 -18.07 -40.16
CA THR A 16 -4.03 -17.01 -39.76
C THR A 16 -3.79 -17.09 -38.25
N ALA A 17 -2.53 -17.23 -37.85
CA ALA A 17 -2.14 -17.27 -36.44
C ALA A 17 -2.34 -15.89 -35.78
N PRO A 18 -2.79 -15.83 -34.51
CA PRO A 18 -2.95 -14.57 -33.79
C PRO A 18 -1.58 -13.92 -33.53
N THR A 19 -1.46 -12.65 -33.87
CA THR A 19 -0.30 -11.82 -33.55
C THR A 19 -0.15 -11.72 -32.02
N ALA A 20 0.92 -12.28 -31.47
CA ALA A 20 1.22 -12.19 -30.05
C ALA A 20 1.37 -10.72 -29.63
N LEU A 21 0.74 -10.34 -28.52
CA LEU A 21 0.98 -9.04 -27.90
C LEU A 21 2.44 -8.98 -27.43
N PRO A 22 3.12 -7.82 -27.58
CA PRO A 22 4.50 -7.68 -27.15
C PRO A 22 4.62 -7.98 -25.65
N GLU A 23 5.49 -8.91 -25.31
CA GLU A 23 5.82 -9.22 -23.92
C GLU A 23 6.48 -8.00 -23.25
N PRO A 24 6.22 -7.74 -21.96
CA PRO A 24 6.87 -6.65 -21.25
C PRO A 24 8.38 -6.89 -21.23
N GLU A 25 9.14 -5.90 -21.69
CA GLU A 25 10.61 -5.94 -21.66
C GLU A 25 11.09 -6.20 -20.22
N PRO A 26 12.07 -7.12 -20.03
CA PRO A 26 12.65 -7.34 -18.72
C PRO A 26 13.36 -6.07 -18.24
N PRO A 27 13.26 -5.72 -16.95
CA PRO A 27 13.87 -4.50 -16.44
C PRO A 27 15.39 -4.53 -16.67
N SER A 28 15.89 -3.48 -17.32
CA SER A 28 17.32 -3.23 -17.51
C SER A 28 18.03 -3.15 -16.16
N ALA A 29 19.15 -3.86 -16.01
CA ALA A 29 19.91 -4.03 -14.78
C ALA A 29 20.74 -2.78 -14.43
N THR A 30 20.07 -1.67 -14.15
CA THR A 30 20.61 -0.60 -13.31
C THR A 30 20.59 -1.10 -11.86
N ALA A 31 21.57 -0.71 -11.02
CA ALA A 31 21.49 -0.99 -9.58
C ALA A 31 20.08 -0.62 -9.08
N ALA A 32 19.34 -1.60 -8.58
CA ALA A 32 17.93 -1.41 -8.24
C ALA A 32 17.82 -0.21 -7.29
N ALA A 33 17.05 0.81 -7.68
CA ALA A 33 16.84 1.97 -6.84
C ALA A 33 16.29 1.52 -5.47
N VAL A 34 16.79 2.13 -4.40
CA VAL A 34 16.29 1.85 -3.04
C VAL A 34 14.78 2.10 -3.03
N PRO A 35 13.94 1.08 -2.80
CA PRO A 35 12.51 1.24 -2.91
C PRO A 35 11.97 2.14 -1.79
N GLY A 36 10.96 2.94 -2.14
CA GLY A 36 10.15 3.60 -1.13
C GLY A 36 9.32 2.58 -0.35
N LEU A 37 9.16 2.79 0.95
CA LEU A 37 8.31 1.96 1.81
C LEU A 37 7.24 2.82 2.48
N ILE A 38 5.98 2.39 2.36
CA ILE A 38 4.87 2.87 3.19
C ILE A 38 4.41 1.71 4.07
N VAL A 39 4.33 1.95 5.38
CA VAL A 39 3.79 0.96 6.33
C VAL A 39 2.35 1.31 6.66
N ASP A 40 1.43 0.34 6.51
CA ASP A 40 0.01 0.46 6.83
C ASP A 40 -0.34 -0.51 7.96
N THR A 41 -0.63 0.03 9.14
CA THR A 41 -0.61 -0.75 10.40
C THR A 41 -1.88 -0.54 11.23
N ASP A 42 -2.30 -1.57 11.96
CA ASP A 42 -3.31 -1.49 13.02
C ASP A 42 -2.70 -1.37 14.42
N ILE A 43 -1.46 -0.89 14.54
CA ILE A 43 -0.70 -0.77 15.79
C ILE A 43 -1.56 -0.33 16.97
N GLY A 44 -1.61 -1.17 18.00
CA GLY A 44 -2.33 -0.85 19.24
C GLY A 44 -3.85 -0.91 19.11
N GLY A 45 -4.37 -1.30 17.95
CA GLY A 45 -5.75 -1.62 17.64
C GLY A 45 -5.90 -3.09 17.23
N GLY A 46 -6.87 -3.38 16.36
CA GLY A 46 -7.05 -4.71 15.78
C GLY A 46 -7.83 -5.71 16.64
N GLY A 47 -8.20 -6.83 16.01
CA GLY A 47 -8.92 -7.93 16.67
C GLY A 47 -8.01 -8.91 17.43
N CYS A 48 -6.73 -8.98 17.05
CA CYS A 48 -5.77 -9.98 17.55
C CYS A 48 -5.14 -9.60 18.90
N ARG A 49 -5.17 -8.32 19.27
CA ARG A 49 -4.72 -7.80 20.57
C ARG A 49 -3.24 -8.09 20.91
N ASP A 50 -2.37 -7.96 19.93
CA ASP A 50 -0.92 -8.19 19.98
C ASP A 50 -0.10 -6.88 19.88
N VAL A 51 1.22 -7.02 19.87
CA VAL A 51 2.22 -5.93 19.89
C VAL A 51 3.20 -6.02 18.73
N ASP A 52 2.93 -6.88 17.75
CA ASP A 52 3.81 -7.22 16.63
C ASP A 52 4.08 -6.01 15.72
N ASP A 53 3.11 -5.11 15.53
CA ASP A 53 3.30 -3.87 14.76
C ASP A 53 4.44 -2.97 15.29
N VAL A 54 4.64 -2.93 16.62
CA VAL A 54 5.75 -2.17 17.22
C VAL A 54 7.08 -2.75 16.74
N GLY A 55 7.16 -4.09 16.70
CA GLY A 55 8.32 -4.82 16.17
C GLY A 55 8.49 -4.60 14.66
N ALA A 56 7.40 -4.65 13.90
CA ALA A 56 7.42 -4.40 12.46
C ALA A 56 7.91 -2.98 12.13
N LEU A 57 7.48 -1.96 12.88
CA LEU A 57 8.03 -0.61 12.74
C LEU A 57 9.51 -0.54 13.15
N GLY A 58 9.93 -1.28 14.17
CA GLY A 58 11.35 -1.41 14.51
C GLY A 58 12.18 -1.95 13.34
N VAL A 59 11.70 -3.00 12.67
CA VAL A 59 12.33 -3.56 11.48
C VAL A 59 12.35 -2.56 10.33
N ALA A 60 11.22 -1.89 10.04
CA ALA A 60 11.14 -0.89 8.97
C ALA A 60 12.15 0.25 9.18
N ASN A 61 12.30 0.73 10.41
CA ASN A 61 13.29 1.76 10.75
C ASN A 61 14.73 1.24 10.61
N ALA A 62 15.02 0.02 11.06
CA ALA A 62 16.35 -0.59 10.90
C ALA A 62 16.74 -0.80 9.43
N LEU A 63 15.79 -1.18 8.58
CA LEU A 63 15.98 -1.28 7.13
C LEU A 63 16.25 0.10 6.51
N ALA A 64 15.56 1.14 6.99
CA ALA A 64 15.83 2.51 6.56
C ALA A 64 17.19 3.02 7.03
N ASP A 65 17.62 2.70 8.26
CA ASP A 65 18.96 3.01 8.78
C ASP A 65 20.06 2.33 7.95
N SER A 66 19.77 1.13 7.45
CA SER A 66 20.69 0.34 6.63
C SER A 66 20.65 0.71 5.13
N GLY A 67 19.82 1.67 4.73
CA GLY A 67 19.68 2.10 3.34
C GLY A 67 18.99 1.09 2.42
N VAL A 68 18.31 0.07 2.97
CA VAL A 68 17.60 -0.96 2.18
C VAL A 68 16.28 -0.45 1.65
N VAL A 69 15.63 0.46 2.39
CA VAL A 69 14.38 1.12 1.98
C VAL A 69 14.44 2.61 2.31
N ASN A 70 13.69 3.41 1.57
CA ASN A 70 13.37 4.78 1.95
C ASN A 70 11.99 4.81 2.62
N LEU A 71 11.92 4.91 3.95
CA LEU A 71 10.64 4.95 4.67
C LEU A 71 9.92 6.28 4.39
N LEU A 72 8.87 6.23 3.57
CA LEU A 72 8.14 7.40 3.07
C LEU A 72 7.05 7.87 4.04
N GLY A 73 6.40 6.93 4.72
CA GLY A 73 5.20 7.20 5.51
C GLY A 73 4.77 6.00 6.35
N VAL A 74 4.06 6.29 7.43
CA VAL A 74 3.35 5.27 8.23
C VAL A 74 1.89 5.70 8.35
N VAL A 75 0.95 4.82 8.04
CA VAL A 75 -0.48 5.11 8.15
C VAL A 75 -1.18 4.10 9.05
N GLN A 76 -2.17 4.58 9.80
CA GLN A 76 -3.00 3.74 10.67
C GLN A 76 -4.29 3.33 9.93
N ASN A 77 -4.57 2.03 9.83
CA ASN A 77 -5.78 1.49 9.16
C ASN A 77 -6.95 1.18 10.11
N THR A 78 -6.80 1.42 11.40
CA THR A 78 -7.89 1.33 12.39
C THR A 78 -8.39 2.69 12.87
N GLN A 79 -9.56 2.71 13.50
CA GLN A 79 -10.11 3.91 14.15
C GLN A 79 -9.58 4.18 15.58
N ALA A 80 -8.75 3.30 16.15
CA ALA A 80 -8.23 3.45 17.51
C ALA A 80 -7.57 4.83 17.72
N THR A 81 -8.19 5.68 18.52
CA THR A 81 -7.85 7.12 18.59
C THR A 81 -6.41 7.37 19.04
N ASN A 82 -5.90 6.62 20.03
CA ASN A 82 -4.58 6.89 20.62
C ASN A 82 -3.43 6.13 19.96
N SER A 83 -3.74 5.14 19.12
CA SER A 83 -2.75 4.29 18.43
C SER A 83 -1.75 5.10 17.59
N THR A 84 -2.19 6.20 17.00
CA THR A 84 -1.35 7.06 16.16
C THR A 84 -0.23 7.71 16.97
N GLY A 85 -0.44 7.89 18.27
CA GLY A 85 0.60 8.37 19.18
C GLY A 85 1.76 7.37 19.30
N VAL A 86 1.49 6.06 19.27
CA VAL A 86 2.54 5.03 19.33
C VAL A 86 3.45 5.11 18.10
N ILE A 87 2.86 5.28 16.91
CA ILE A 87 3.64 5.51 15.67
C ILE A 87 4.61 6.68 15.87
N SER A 88 4.11 7.81 16.38
CA SER A 88 4.91 9.00 16.61
C SER A 88 6.04 8.79 17.63
N VAL A 89 5.77 8.04 18.71
CA VAL A 89 6.79 7.68 19.70
C VAL A 89 7.87 6.79 19.09
N VAL A 90 7.48 5.75 18.35
CA VAL A 90 8.43 4.84 17.69
C VAL A 90 9.30 5.59 16.70
N GLN A 91 8.73 6.41 15.82
CA GLN A 91 9.51 7.19 14.86
C GLN A 91 10.46 8.16 15.58
N ARG A 92 10.00 8.81 16.66
CA ARG A 92 10.85 9.68 17.47
C ARG A 92 12.01 8.94 18.14
N TYR A 93 11.80 7.71 18.62
CA TYR A 93 12.86 6.88 19.18
C TYR A 93 13.99 6.65 18.15
N TYR A 94 13.64 6.43 16.89
CA TYR A 94 14.59 6.34 15.78
C TYR A 94 15.04 7.70 15.22
N SER A 95 14.83 8.80 15.95
CA SER A 95 15.17 10.17 15.53
C SER A 95 14.59 10.57 14.16
N ARG A 96 13.44 9.99 13.79
CA ARG A 96 12.78 10.21 12.51
C ARG A 96 11.50 11.03 12.66
N THR A 97 11.29 11.94 11.72
CA THR A 97 10.01 12.61 11.52
C THR A 97 9.44 12.13 10.19
N ILE A 98 8.51 11.17 10.26
CA ILE A 98 7.88 10.58 9.08
C ILE A 98 6.41 11.03 9.02
N PRO A 99 5.90 11.42 7.83
CA PRO A 99 4.48 11.71 7.67
C PRO A 99 3.61 10.57 8.19
N THR A 100 2.60 10.92 9.00
CA THR A 100 1.64 9.96 9.54
C THR A 100 0.23 10.31 9.12
N GLY A 101 -0.51 9.32 8.62
CA GLY A 101 -1.91 9.44 8.22
C GLY A 101 -2.79 8.47 9.00
N VAL A 102 -4.07 8.79 9.11
CA VAL A 102 -5.04 7.94 9.82
C VAL A 102 -6.26 7.65 8.96
N TYR A 103 -6.85 6.49 9.18
CA TYR A 103 -8.12 6.13 8.57
C TYR A 103 -9.21 7.16 8.94
N ARG A 104 -9.89 7.70 7.93
CA ARG A 104 -10.99 8.68 8.05
C ARG A 104 -12.32 8.19 7.48
N GLY A 105 -12.40 6.92 7.11
CA GLY A 105 -13.64 6.34 6.61
C GLY A 105 -14.62 5.98 7.74
N SER A 106 -15.84 5.63 7.33
CA SER A 106 -16.89 5.10 8.19
C SER A 106 -16.97 3.58 8.06
N GLY A 107 -17.44 2.89 9.10
CA GLY A 107 -17.76 1.45 9.04
C GLY A 107 -16.81 0.55 9.83
N LEU A 108 -15.75 1.10 10.42
CA LEU A 108 -15.02 0.42 11.48
C LEU A 108 -15.60 0.80 12.84
N ARG A 109 -15.65 -0.18 13.74
CA ARG A 109 -15.92 0.10 15.15
C ARG A 109 -14.68 0.72 15.77
N ASP A 110 -14.86 1.80 16.53
CA ASP A 110 -13.80 2.29 17.42
C ASP A 110 -13.62 1.27 18.55
N LEU A 111 -12.60 0.43 18.40
CA LEU A 111 -12.18 -0.50 19.43
C LEU A 111 -11.24 0.23 20.37
N ALA A 112 -11.45 0.03 21.67
CA ALA A 112 -10.54 0.55 22.67
C ALA A 112 -9.12 0.08 22.35
N ALA A 113 -8.18 1.02 22.36
CA ALA A 113 -6.78 0.74 22.15
C ALA A 113 -6.26 -0.26 23.20
N LEU A 114 -5.22 -1.01 22.84
CA LEU A 114 -4.58 -1.94 23.75
C LEU A 114 -3.95 -1.20 24.94
N PRO A 115 -3.88 -1.84 26.14
CA PRO A 115 -3.42 -1.15 27.36
C PRO A 115 -2.06 -0.45 27.23
N TYR A 116 -1.14 -1.03 26.43
CA TYR A 116 0.19 -0.46 26.24
C TYR A 116 0.17 0.90 25.53
N VAL A 117 -0.87 1.21 24.75
CA VAL A 117 -0.95 2.42 23.92
C VAL A 117 -0.94 3.67 24.80
N ALA A 118 -1.79 3.71 25.83
CA ALA A 118 -1.88 4.84 26.74
C ALA A 118 -0.55 5.05 27.50
N ASP A 119 0.04 3.94 27.93
CA ASP A 119 1.31 3.91 28.64
C ASP A 119 2.47 4.46 27.81
N ILE A 120 2.60 4.02 26.54
CA ILE A 120 3.65 4.50 25.65
C ILE A 120 3.48 6.00 25.38
N VAL A 121 2.27 6.43 25.02
CA VAL A 121 1.99 7.84 24.67
C VAL A 121 2.12 8.78 25.88
N ALA A 122 1.93 8.27 27.11
CA ALA A 122 2.11 9.04 28.33
C ALA A 122 3.59 9.17 28.71
N ARG A 123 4.37 8.08 28.62
CA ARG A 123 5.76 8.03 29.10
C ARG A 123 6.77 8.65 28.15
N TRP A 124 6.52 8.65 26.85
CA TRP A 124 7.44 9.18 25.85
C TRP A 124 6.80 10.31 25.04
N PRO A 125 7.18 11.58 25.27
CA PRO A 125 6.64 12.70 24.52
C PRO A 125 7.00 12.65 23.03
N SER A 126 6.00 12.80 22.17
CA SER A 126 6.12 12.84 20.71
C SER A 126 5.20 13.92 20.09
N PRO A 127 5.46 14.39 18.86
CA PRO A 127 4.68 15.45 18.23
C PRO A 127 3.20 15.11 17.99
N VAL A 128 2.90 13.85 17.67
CA VAL A 128 1.54 13.34 17.50
C VAL A 128 1.23 12.41 18.68
N ARG A 129 0.09 12.61 19.33
CA ARG A 129 -0.38 11.84 20.48
C ARG A 129 -1.65 11.05 20.19
N ASN A 130 -2.45 11.50 19.23
CA ASN A 130 -3.67 10.81 18.82
C ASN A 130 -4.04 11.14 17.37
N SER A 131 -5.04 10.43 16.86
CA SER A 131 -5.48 10.50 15.48
C SER A 131 -6.02 11.86 15.07
N SER A 132 -6.51 12.71 15.97
CA SER A 132 -7.02 14.05 15.62
C SER A 132 -5.93 15.01 15.12
N GLN A 133 -4.67 14.72 15.43
CA GLN A 133 -3.51 15.53 15.06
C GLN A 133 -2.87 15.09 13.73
N ALA A 134 -3.41 14.06 13.08
CA ALA A 134 -2.91 13.51 11.82
C ALA A 134 -3.91 13.69 10.67
N GLY A 135 -3.38 13.80 9.46
CA GLY A 135 -4.18 13.91 8.24
C GLY A 135 -4.84 12.60 7.81
N SER A 136 -5.60 12.63 6.71
CA SER A 136 -6.17 11.42 6.10
C SER A 136 -5.08 10.51 5.54
N ALA A 137 -5.13 9.22 5.85
CA ALA A 137 -4.25 8.20 5.27
C ALA A 137 -4.37 8.16 3.73
N VAL A 138 -5.59 8.29 3.18
CA VAL A 138 -5.80 8.30 1.73
C VAL A 138 -5.11 9.49 1.07
N LYS A 139 -5.26 10.70 1.64
CA LYS A 139 -4.57 11.90 1.12
C LYS A 139 -3.05 11.73 1.20
N LEU A 140 -2.55 11.20 2.33
CA LEU A 140 -1.13 10.96 2.49
C LEU A 140 -0.60 9.93 1.48
N TYR A 141 -1.32 8.82 1.26
CA TYR A 141 -0.98 7.85 0.23
C TYR A 141 -0.86 8.51 -1.14
N ARG A 142 -1.85 9.29 -1.55
CA ARG A 142 -1.86 9.95 -2.86
C ARG A 142 -0.70 10.93 -3.01
N HIS A 143 -0.45 11.73 -1.97
CA HIS A 143 0.70 12.63 -1.92
C HIS A 143 2.04 11.87 -2.07
N LEU A 144 2.25 10.83 -1.27
CA LEU A 144 3.51 10.06 -1.28
C LEU A 144 3.69 9.31 -2.60
N LEU A 145 2.66 8.63 -3.11
CA LEU A 145 2.75 7.85 -4.35
C LEU A 145 2.95 8.76 -5.57
N ALA A 146 2.28 9.90 -5.65
CA ALA A 146 2.44 10.84 -6.75
C ALA A 146 3.85 11.47 -6.81
N GLY A 147 4.52 11.55 -5.66
CA GLY A 147 5.89 12.05 -5.56
C GLY A 147 6.96 11.01 -5.88
N GLN A 148 6.60 9.79 -6.30
CA GLN A 148 7.55 8.69 -6.54
C GLN A 148 7.45 8.17 -7.99
N PRO A 149 8.55 7.64 -8.57
CA PRO A 149 8.50 6.97 -9.85
C PRO A 149 7.54 5.77 -9.85
N ASP A 150 6.98 5.45 -11.01
CA ASP A 150 6.17 4.25 -11.16
C ASP A 150 6.94 2.99 -10.73
N ARG A 151 6.24 2.07 -10.06
CA ARG A 151 6.78 0.77 -9.60
C ARG A 151 7.95 0.88 -8.61
N SER A 152 8.15 2.03 -7.97
CA SER A 152 9.27 2.27 -7.02
C SER A 152 8.88 2.17 -5.54
N VAL A 153 7.58 2.08 -5.22
CA VAL A 153 7.08 2.04 -3.84
C VAL A 153 6.52 0.66 -3.51
N ALA A 154 6.98 0.11 -2.40
CA ALA A 154 6.38 -1.05 -1.74
C ALA A 154 5.46 -0.59 -0.60
N VAL A 155 4.30 -1.22 -0.46
CA VAL A 155 3.39 -1.01 0.67
C VAL A 155 3.39 -2.26 1.55
N ALA A 156 3.82 -2.11 2.80
CA ALA A 156 3.70 -3.15 3.82
C ALA A 156 2.40 -2.94 4.59
N SER A 157 1.32 -3.58 4.14
CA SER A 157 0.05 -3.59 4.86
C SER A 157 0.01 -4.75 5.85
N ILE A 158 0.13 -4.42 7.13
CA ILE A 158 0.27 -5.37 8.24
C ILE A 158 -0.93 -5.37 9.20
N GLY A 159 -2.05 -4.74 8.80
CA GLY A 159 -3.31 -4.75 9.53
C GLY A 159 -4.52 -4.88 8.60
N LEU A 160 -5.53 -4.03 8.79
CA LEU A 160 -6.71 -3.99 7.92
C LEU A 160 -6.40 -3.38 6.55
N LEU A 161 -7.06 -3.85 5.50
CA LEU A 161 -6.94 -3.30 4.13
C LEU A 161 -7.82 -2.06 3.89
N THR A 162 -8.30 -1.40 4.94
CA THR A 162 -9.32 -0.34 4.86
C THR A 162 -8.82 0.91 4.16
N ASN A 163 -7.60 1.34 4.45
CA ASN A 163 -6.96 2.47 3.78
C ASN A 163 -6.70 2.15 2.31
N LEU A 164 -6.19 0.96 1.99
CA LEU A 164 -5.93 0.53 0.60
C LEU A 164 -7.23 0.41 -0.20
N ALA A 165 -8.29 -0.16 0.38
CA ALA A 165 -9.60 -0.21 -0.24
C ALA A 165 -10.15 1.19 -0.52
N ALA A 166 -10.03 2.11 0.44
CA ALA A 166 -10.45 3.50 0.28
C ALA A 166 -9.59 4.26 -0.75
N LEU A 167 -8.28 4.00 -0.79
CA LEU A 167 -7.37 4.53 -1.80
C LEU A 167 -7.78 4.06 -3.20
N PHE A 168 -8.05 2.77 -3.37
CA PHE A 168 -8.49 2.20 -4.65
C PHE A 168 -9.87 2.67 -5.11
N GLN A 169 -10.71 3.11 -4.18
CA GLN A 169 -12.02 3.69 -4.45
C GLN A 169 -11.97 5.23 -4.58
N SER A 170 -10.83 5.85 -4.26
CA SER A 170 -10.69 7.31 -4.31
C SER A 170 -10.68 7.84 -5.74
N SER A 171 -11.25 9.03 -5.92
CA SER A 171 -11.14 9.78 -7.17
C SER A 171 -9.81 10.54 -7.23
N ALA A 172 -9.53 11.16 -8.38
CA ALA A 172 -8.45 12.13 -8.50
C ALA A 172 -8.55 13.22 -7.40
N ASP A 173 -7.40 13.75 -6.98
CA ASP A 173 -7.29 14.80 -5.99
C ASP A 173 -6.19 15.81 -6.37
N GLU A 174 -5.89 16.75 -5.48
CA GLU A 174 -4.86 17.77 -5.68
C GLU A 174 -3.44 17.21 -5.86
N HIS A 175 -3.20 15.95 -5.49
CA HIS A 175 -1.89 15.31 -5.56
C HIS A 175 -1.72 14.41 -6.78
N SER A 176 -2.82 13.86 -7.29
CA SER A 176 -2.73 12.88 -8.38
C SER A 176 -4.02 12.84 -9.19
N GLU A 177 -3.88 12.73 -10.50
CA GLU A 177 -4.99 12.40 -11.41
C GLU A 177 -5.36 10.90 -11.35
N LEU A 178 -4.62 10.08 -10.59
CA LEU A 178 -4.81 8.64 -10.54
C LEU A 178 -6.23 8.30 -10.04
N PHE A 179 -7.05 7.79 -10.95
CA PHE A 179 -8.30 7.12 -10.64
C PHE A 179 -8.17 5.67 -11.07
N LEU A 180 -8.38 4.73 -10.14
CA LEU A 180 -8.40 3.32 -10.49
C LEU A 180 -9.74 3.01 -11.17
N ARG A 181 -9.73 2.91 -12.50
CA ARG A 181 -10.89 2.39 -13.25
C ARG A 181 -11.19 0.98 -12.75
N ARG A 182 -12.38 0.78 -12.19
CA ARG A 182 -13.04 -0.54 -12.16
C ARG A 182 -13.11 -1.04 -13.63
N GLY A 183 -12.16 -1.86 -14.07
CA GLY A 183 -12.23 -2.47 -15.40
C GLY A 183 -10.93 -2.73 -16.18
N LYS A 184 -9.73 -2.60 -15.60
CA LYS A 184 -8.49 -3.08 -16.23
C LYS A 184 -7.59 -3.87 -15.26
N LEU A 185 -8.20 -4.81 -14.55
CA LEU A 185 -7.54 -6.01 -14.05
C LEU A 185 -8.32 -7.21 -14.63
N CYS A 186 -8.13 -7.45 -15.93
CA CYS A 186 -8.34 -8.69 -16.66
C CYS A 186 -7.53 -8.55 -17.96
#